data_AF-A0A2S1JUD5-F1
#
_entry.id   AF-A0A2S1JUD5-F1
#
_cell.length_a   1.000
_cell.length_b   1.000
_cell.length_c   1.000
_cell.angle_alpha   90.00
_cell.angle_beta   90.00
_cell.angle_gamma   90.00
#
_symmetry.space_group_name_H-M   'P 1'
#
loop_
_entity.id
_entity.type
_entity.pdbx_description
1 polymer ?
#
loop_
_entity_poly.entity_id
_entity_poly.type
_entity_poly.pdbx_seq_one_letter_code
_entity_poly.pdbx_strand_id
1 'polypeptide(L)'
;MMNFNKANQPAKTLVLHYAKQLRSEIAESVVSGNSNLGSKEEAKSLAYFFWEMTDQAVDDQKECKMVEGITDIQSWLEKALHIFRGYFKK
;
A
#
# COMPACT_ATOMS: atom_id res chain seq x y z
N MET A 1 7.91 11.93 -3.64
CA MET A 1 7.87 10.46 -3.82
C MET A 1 7.55 9.77 -2.52
N MET A 2 6.68 8.77 -2.57
CA MET A 2 6.40 7.91 -1.42
C MET A 2 7.67 7.11 -1.10
N ASN A 3 8.13 7.16 0.16
CA ASN A 3 9.45 6.67 0.53
C ASN A 3 9.36 5.39 1.33
N PHE A 4 9.72 4.27 0.69
CA PHE A 4 9.97 2.99 1.33
C PHE A 4 11.48 2.78 1.45
N ASN A 5 12.01 2.87 2.66
CA ASN A 5 13.41 2.56 2.94
C ASN A 5 13.66 1.03 3.00
N LYS A 6 14.91 0.61 3.24
CA LYS A 6 15.27 -0.82 3.35
C LYS A 6 14.49 -1.56 4.44
N ALA A 7 14.20 -0.90 5.57
CA ALA A 7 13.49 -1.50 6.70
C ALA A 7 12.00 -1.74 6.43
N ASN A 8 11.43 -1.05 5.43
CA ASN A 8 10.01 -1.09 5.10
C ASN A 8 9.73 -1.73 3.73
N GLN A 9 10.68 -2.47 3.16
CA GLN A 9 10.47 -3.17 1.89
C GLN A 9 9.28 -4.14 1.92
N PRO A 10 9.04 -4.93 2.99
CA PRO A 10 7.87 -5.81 3.00
C PRO A 10 6.54 -5.05 2.95
N ALA A 11 6.46 -3.86 3.55
CA ALA A 11 5.29 -2.99 3.39
C ALA A 11 5.11 -2.54 1.93
N LYS A 12 6.21 -2.22 1.22
CA LYS A 12 6.16 -1.89 -0.22
C LYS A 12 5.62 -3.08 -1.03
N THR A 13 6.14 -4.28 -0.75
CA THR A 13 5.72 -5.52 -1.41
C THR A 13 4.24 -5.79 -1.22
N LEU A 14 3.72 -5.70 0.02
CA LEU A 14 2.30 -5.85 0.29
C LEU A 14 1.46 -4.84 -0.49
N VAL A 15 1.84 -3.57 -0.43
CA VAL A 15 1.07 -2.51 -1.12
C VAL A 15 1.05 -2.75 -2.64
N LEU A 16 2.16 -3.17 -3.24
CA LEU A 16 2.20 -3.50 -4.67
C LEU A 16 1.40 -4.75 -5.02
N HIS A 17 1.39 -5.76 -4.14
CA HIS A 17 0.57 -6.96 -4.32
C HIS A 17 -0.91 -6.58 -4.41
N TYR A 18 -1.40 -5.81 -3.43
CA TYR A 18 -2.81 -5.38 -3.42
C TYR A 18 -3.12 -4.35 -4.51
N ALA A 19 -2.18 -3.49 -4.88
CA ALA A 19 -2.35 -2.58 -6.03
C ALA A 19 -2.66 -3.36 -7.31
N LYS A 20 -1.95 -4.47 -7.56
CA LYS A 20 -2.22 -5.35 -8.71
C LYS A 20 -3.54 -6.09 -8.58
N GLN A 21 -3.82 -6.64 -7.39
CA GLN A 21 -5.06 -7.39 -7.13
C GLN A 21 -6.31 -6.52 -7.30
N LEU A 22 -6.27 -5.29 -6.78
CA LEU A 22 -7.36 -4.31 -6.85
C LEU A 22 -7.33 -3.46 -8.13
N ARG A 23 -6.36 -3.71 -9.03
CA ARG A 23 -6.18 -2.98 -10.30
C ARG A 23 -6.05 -1.46 -10.12
N SER A 24 -5.37 -1.03 -9.06
CA SER A 24 -5.13 0.38 -8.76
C SER A 24 -3.84 0.87 -9.42
N GLU A 25 -3.95 1.39 -10.64
CA GLU A 25 -2.82 1.93 -11.40
C GLU A 25 -2.12 3.09 -10.68
N ILE A 26 -2.91 3.95 -10.01
CA ILE A 26 -2.37 5.08 -9.24
C ILE A 26 -1.49 4.60 -8.08
N ALA A 27 -1.93 3.57 -7.37
CA ALA A 27 -1.16 2.99 -6.27
C ALA A 27 0.12 2.33 -6.79
N GLU A 28 0.03 1.53 -7.86
CA GLU A 28 1.20 0.88 -8.46
C GLU A 28 2.24 1.91 -8.91
N SER A 29 1.81 2.98 -9.59
CA SER A 29 2.70 4.03 -10.08
C SER A 29 3.36 4.84 -8.94
N VAL A 30 2.57 5.28 -7.95
CA VAL A 30 3.09 6.09 -6.84
C VAL A 30 4.01 5.29 -5.93
N VAL A 31 3.65 4.04 -5.62
CA VAL A 31 4.43 3.17 -4.71
C VAL A 31 5.72 2.68 -5.38
N SER A 32 5.68 2.44 -6.70
CA SER A 32 6.88 2.11 -7.48
C SER A 32 7.83 3.30 -7.60
N GLY A 33 7.34 4.52 -7.40
CA GLY A 33 8.10 5.76 -7.56
C GLY A 33 8.10 6.30 -8.99
N ASN A 34 7.23 5.78 -9.85
CA ASN A 34 7.12 6.19 -11.26
C ASN A 34 6.37 7.53 -11.40
N SER A 35 5.51 7.88 -10.44
CA SER A 35 4.80 9.16 -10.42
C SER A 35 4.67 9.73 -9.01
N ASN A 36 4.25 10.99 -8.93
CA ASN A 36 3.74 11.61 -7.71
C ASN A 36 2.30 12.06 -7.95
N LEU A 37 1.54 12.23 -6.87
CA LEU A 37 0.22 12.86 -6.92
C LEU A 37 0.35 14.28 -7.47
N GLY A 38 -0.46 14.60 -8.48
CA GLY A 38 -0.61 15.92 -9.07
C GLY A 38 -1.96 16.58 -8.79
N SER A 39 -2.93 15.85 -8.24
CA SER A 39 -4.28 16.37 -7.97
C SER A 39 -4.90 15.84 -6.67
N LYS A 40 -5.95 16.54 -6.21
CA LYS A 40 -6.77 16.12 -5.07
C LYS A 40 -7.49 14.80 -5.35
N GLU A 41 -7.91 14.60 -6.58
CA GLU A 41 -8.62 13.42 -7.05
C GLU A 41 -7.72 12.19 -6.98
N GLU A 42 -6.48 12.28 -7.44
CA GLU A 42 -5.50 11.21 -7.30
C GLU A 42 -5.20 10.90 -5.82
N ALA A 43 -5.10 11.94 -4.98
CA ALA A 43 -4.87 11.76 -3.55
C ALA A 43 -6.03 11.00 -2.88
N LYS A 44 -7.28 11.32 -3.26
CA LYS A 44 -8.47 10.58 -2.82
C LYS A 44 -8.43 9.14 -3.30
N SER A 45 -8.15 8.90 -4.57
CA SER A 45 -8.08 7.54 -5.13
C SER A 45 -7.03 6.69 -4.42
N LEU A 46 -5.85 7.26 -4.13
CA LEU A 46 -4.81 6.57 -3.37
C LEU A 46 -5.24 6.29 -1.92
N ALA A 47 -5.98 7.20 -1.29
CA ALA A 47 -6.51 7.00 0.06
C ALA A 47 -7.61 5.93 0.09
N TYR A 48 -8.51 5.90 -0.89
CA TYR A 48 -9.52 4.84 -1.02
C TYR A 48 -8.87 3.48 -1.22
N PHE A 49 -7.90 3.40 -2.14
CA PHE A 49 -7.12 2.19 -2.34
C PHE A 49 -6.50 1.66 -1.04
N PHE A 50 -5.96 2.54 -0.19
CA PHE A 50 -5.37 2.10 1.08
C PHE A 50 -6.39 1.36 1.97
N TRP A 51 -7.62 1.84 2.02
CA TRP A 51 -8.67 1.21 2.81
C TRP A 51 -9.18 -0.08 2.17
N GLU A 52 -9.37 -0.12 0.84
CA GLU A 52 -9.73 -1.36 0.14
C GLU A 52 -8.67 -2.45 0.31
N MET A 53 -7.38 -2.07 0.24
CA MET A 53 -6.26 -2.96 0.56
C MET A 53 -6.36 -3.51 1.99
N THR A 54 -6.71 -2.66 2.95
CA THR A 54 -6.80 -3.05 4.36
C THR A 54 -7.93 -4.05 4.56
N ASP A 55 -9.09 -3.83 3.94
CA ASP A 55 -10.23 -4.75 4.00
C ASP A 55 -9.87 -6.12 3.41
N GLN A 56 -9.26 -6.14 2.23
CA GLN A 56 -8.83 -7.39 1.58
C GLN A 56 -7.80 -8.16 2.42
N ALA A 57 -6.87 -7.43 3.05
CA ALA A 57 -5.84 -8.03 3.86
C ALA A 57 -6.36 -8.66 5.16
N VAL A 58 -7.45 -8.14 5.73
CA VAL A 58 -8.13 -8.76 6.87
C VAL A 58 -8.65 -10.15 6.48
N ASP A 59 -9.21 -10.28 5.28
CA ASP A 59 -9.72 -11.57 4.81
C ASP A 59 -8.59 -12.53 4.46
N ASP A 60 -7.52 -12.06 3.82
CA ASP A 60 -6.35 -12.90 3.54
C ASP A 60 -5.65 -13.39 4.83
N GLN A 61 -5.63 -12.56 5.88
CA GLN A 61 -5.11 -12.97 7.19
C GLN A 61 -5.99 -14.04 7.85
N LYS A 62 -7.33 -13.96 7.76
CA LYS A 62 -8.23 -15.01 8.27
C LYS A 62 -8.03 -16.34 7.56
N GLU A 63 -7.72 -16.30 6.27
CA GLU A 63 -7.43 -17.49 5.46
C GLU A 63 -5.99 -18.01 5.64
N CYS A 64 -5.21 -17.42 6.54
CA CYS A 64 -3.80 -17.73 6.76
C CYS A 64 -2.96 -17.67 5.47
N LYS A 65 -3.33 -16.80 4.53
CA LYS A 65 -2.57 -16.61 3.30
C LYS A 65 -1.25 -15.93 3.59
N MET A 66 -0.22 -16.39 2.89
CA MET A 66 1.05 -15.71 2.81
C MET A 66 1.08 -14.86 1.55
N VAL A 67 1.37 -13.57 1.69
CA VAL A 67 1.53 -12.67 0.55
C VAL A 67 3.02 -12.54 0.25
N GLU A 68 3.49 -13.17 -0.82
CA GLU A 68 4.90 -13.12 -1.24
C GLU A 68 5.90 -13.48 -0.11
N GLY A 69 5.54 -14.45 0.74
CA GLY A 69 6.35 -14.88 1.88
C GLY A 69 6.21 -14.01 3.14
N ILE A 70 5.33 -13.01 3.13
CA ILE A 70 5.01 -12.17 4.28
C ILE A 70 3.86 -12.81 5.06
N THR A 71 4.11 -13.12 6.33
CA THR A 71 3.14 -13.73 7.25
C THR A 71 2.52 -12.72 8.21
N ASP A 72 3.29 -11.70 8.62
CA ASP A 72 2.84 -10.64 9.54
C ASP A 72 2.22 -9.46 8.78
N ILE A 73 1.12 -9.72 8.07
CA ILE A 73 0.46 -8.74 7.19
C ILE A 73 0.05 -7.48 7.97
N GLN A 74 -0.51 -7.65 9.17
CA GLN A 74 -0.97 -6.55 10.02
C GLN A 74 0.15 -5.55 10.34
N SER A 75 1.29 -6.02 10.87
CA SER A 75 2.39 -5.11 11.25
C SER A 75 2.94 -4.32 10.06
N TRP A 76 2.94 -4.92 8.88
CA TRP A 76 3.41 -4.24 7.66
C TRP A 76 2.37 -3.26 7.10
N LEU A 77 1.07 -3.53 7.27
CA LEU A 77 0.01 -2.57 6.96
C LEU A 77 0.05 -1.34 7.87
N GLU A 78 0.30 -1.52 9.17
CA GLU A 78 0.48 -0.39 10.10
C GLU A 78 1.66 0.49 9.68
N LYS A 79 2.78 -0.11 9.26
CA LYS A 79 3.91 0.63 8.68
C LYS A 79 3.53 1.32 7.38
N ALA A 80 2.75 0.67 6.51
CA ALA A 80 2.24 1.29 5.28
C ALA A 80 1.37 2.52 5.59
N LEU A 81 0.49 2.46 6.59
CA LEU A 81 -0.33 3.59 7.03
C LEU A 81 0.53 4.81 7.38
N HIS A 82 1.61 4.60 8.14
CA HIS A 82 2.52 5.68 8.49
C HIS A 82 3.21 6.30 7.26
N ILE A 83 3.58 5.48 6.29
CA ILE A 83 4.18 5.93 5.03
C ILE A 83 3.18 6.73 4.19
N PHE A 84 1.95 6.24 4.04
CA PHE A 84 0.87 6.93 3.32
C PHE A 84 0.53 8.27 3.98
N ARG A 85 0.36 8.29 5.30
CA ARG A 85 0.14 9.53 6.06
C ARG A 85 1.28 10.53 5.88
N GLY A 86 2.52 10.06 5.91
CA GLY A 86 3.69 10.91 5.70
C GLY A 86 3.75 11.47 4.27
N TYR A 87 3.26 10.71 3.29
CA TYR A 87 3.18 11.13 1.90
C TYR A 87 2.10 12.18 1.66
N PHE A 88 0.89 12.02 2.21
CA PHE A 88 -0.21 12.99 2.07
C PHE A 88 0.02 14.34 2.77
N LYS A 89 0.95 14.40 3.72
CA LYS A 89 1.29 15.64 4.44
C LYS A 89 2.29 16.53 3.68
N LYS A 90 2.90 16.02 2.62
CA LYS A 90 3.85 16.77 1.79
C LYS A 90 3.11 17.53 0.71
#